data_AF-A0A7S0ZN78-F1
#
_entry.id   AF-A0A7S0ZN78-F1
#
_cell.length_a   1.000
_cell.length_b   1.000
_cell.length_c   1.000
_cell.angle_alpha   90.00
_cell.angle_beta   90.00
_cell.angle_gamma   90.00
#
_symmetry.space_group_name_H-M   'P 1'
#
loop_
_entity.id
_entity.type
_entity.pdbx_description
1 polymer ?
#
loop_
_entity_poly.entity_id
_entity_poly.type
_entity_poly.pdbx_seq_one_letter_code
_entity_poly.pdbx_strand_id
1 'polypeptide(L)'
;IVRRRAARARIVSLSDTRETGQEVGTRPVALLFPDHTSVQLNMLWGVRTLPGVATMLSRGRIILGYDILDLCTFGPLERLQEPRFAQPVAYIAGLSFVEKLKP
;
A
#
# COMPACT_ATOMS: atom_id res chain seq x y z
N ILE A 1 24.18 34.65 4.10
CA ILE A 1 23.24 34.01 3.14
C ILE A 1 23.52 32.50 3.14
N VAL A 2 22.61 31.78 3.79
CA VAL A 2 22.32 30.32 3.78
C VAL A 2 23.49 29.32 3.90
N ARG A 3 23.81 28.90 5.14
CA ARG A 3 24.50 27.63 5.43
C ARG A 3 23.50 26.48 5.34
N ARG A 4 23.64 25.61 4.33
CA ARG A 4 22.90 24.33 4.22
C ARG A 4 23.32 23.40 5.36
N ARG A 5 22.44 23.15 6.33
CA ARG A 5 22.60 22.04 7.29
C ARG A 5 22.10 20.76 6.62
N ALA A 6 23.04 19.88 6.25
CA ALA A 6 22.73 18.50 5.94
C ALA A 6 22.20 17.82 7.22
N ALA A 7 20.93 17.41 7.19
CA ALA A 7 20.36 16.56 8.23
C ALA A 7 20.99 15.16 8.12
N ARG A 8 22.04 14.92 8.92
CA ARG A 8 22.65 13.60 9.07
C ARG A 8 21.62 12.68 9.74
N ALA A 9 21.13 11.69 9.00
CA ALA A 9 20.32 10.62 9.55
C ALA A 9 21.09 9.93 10.68
N ARG A 10 20.48 9.90 11.88
CA ARG A 10 21.06 9.31 13.08
C ARG A 10 20.77 7.81 13.03
N ILE A 11 21.77 7.01 12.66
CA ILE A 11 21.70 5.56 12.85
C ILE A 11 21.76 5.32 14.36
N VAL A 12 20.66 4.88 14.95
CA VAL A 12 20.59 4.50 16.37
C VAL A 12 21.01 3.03 16.47
N SER A 13 22.02 2.76 17.28
CA SER A 13 22.51 1.41 17.60
C SER A 13 21.46 0.65 18.42
N LEU A 14 21.13 -0.56 17.99
CA LEU A 14 20.02 -1.42 18.48
C LEU A 14 20.25 -2.07 19.85
N SER A 15 21.12 -1.52 20.70
CA SER A 15 21.54 -2.17 21.94
C SER A 15 21.67 -1.18 23.09
N ASP A 16 20.58 -0.51 23.42
CA ASP A 16 20.29 -0.05 24.77
C ASP A 16 18.88 0.54 24.79
N THR A 17 17.98 0.01 25.61
CA THR A 17 17.43 0.71 26.79
C THR A 17 16.30 -0.14 27.38
N ARG A 18 16.43 -0.36 28.69
CA ARG A 18 15.50 -1.04 29.58
C ARG A 18 14.14 -0.32 29.63
N GLU A 19 13.05 -1.09 29.69
CA GLU A 19 11.69 -0.55 29.75
C GLU A 19 11.38 0.03 31.15
N THR A 20 11.36 1.35 31.25
CA THR A 20 10.71 2.10 32.34
C THR A 20 9.50 2.84 31.78
N GLY A 21 8.32 2.56 32.34
CA GLY A 21 7.12 3.42 32.34
C GLY A 21 6.68 3.97 30.98
N GLN A 22 5.81 3.23 30.28
CA GLN A 22 5.33 3.61 28.96
C GLN A 22 4.24 4.69 29.04
N GLU A 23 4.63 5.96 28.90
CA GLU A 23 3.69 7.01 28.51
C GLU A 23 3.06 6.65 27.16
N VAL A 24 1.73 6.72 27.06
CA VAL A 24 0.97 6.48 25.82
C VAL A 24 1.08 7.74 24.94
N GLY A 25 2.30 8.11 24.57
CA GLY A 25 2.57 9.06 23.49
C GLY A 25 2.42 8.36 22.14
N THR A 26 2.02 9.11 21.12
CA THR A 26 1.92 8.61 19.75
C THR A 26 3.29 8.11 19.29
N ARG A 27 3.49 6.79 19.29
CA ARG A 27 4.72 6.19 18.77
C ARG A 27 4.82 6.48 17.27
N PRO A 28 6.04 6.66 16.73
CA PRO A 28 6.20 6.78 15.29
C PRO A 28 5.64 5.53 14.59
N VAL A 29 4.72 5.73 13.66
CA VAL A 29 4.15 4.66 12.81
C VAL A 29 4.61 4.90 11.37
N ALA A 30 5.04 3.84 10.70
CA ALA A 30 5.39 3.87 9.28
C ALA A 30 4.46 2.94 8.49
N LEU A 31 4.05 3.37 7.30
CA LEU A 31 3.35 2.54 6.33
C LEU A 31 4.34 2.09 5.26
N LEU A 32 4.52 0.78 5.11
CA LEU A 32 5.33 0.19 4.06
C LEU A 32 4.42 -0.50 3.06
N PHE A 33 4.57 -0.15 1.78
CA PHE A 33 3.81 -0.76 0.70
C PHE A 33 4.69 -1.79 -0.02
N PRO A 34 4.17 -3.01 -0.27
CA PRO A 34 4.89 -4.01 -1.03
C PRO A 34 5.03 -3.59 -2.51
N ASP A 35 5.97 -4.22 -3.21
CA ASP A 35 6.10 -4.06 -4.65
C ASP A 35 5.04 -4.87 -5.42
N HIS A 36 5.10 -4.78 -6.76
CA HIS A 36 4.18 -5.48 -7.65
C HIS A 36 4.38 -7.00 -7.70
N THR A 37 5.46 -7.55 -7.14
CA THR A 37 5.72 -9.00 -7.20
C THR A 37 4.84 -9.79 -6.23
N SER A 38 4.20 -9.11 -5.28
CA SER A 38 3.36 -9.72 -4.24
C SER A 38 1.87 -9.86 -4.64
N VAL A 39 1.52 -9.71 -5.93
CA VAL A 39 0.14 -9.83 -6.39
C VAL A 39 -0.35 -11.29 -6.44
N GLN A 40 -1.61 -11.51 -6.06
CA GLN A 40 -2.23 -12.84 -5.93
C GLN A 40 -3.69 -12.81 -6.39
N LEU A 41 -4.26 -13.98 -6.71
CA LEU A 41 -5.68 -14.11 -7.00
C LEU A 41 -6.55 -13.73 -5.80
N ASN A 42 -7.75 -13.24 -6.06
CA ASN A 42 -8.71 -12.71 -5.08
C ASN A 42 -8.20 -11.50 -4.27
N MET A 43 -7.10 -10.88 -4.71
CA MET A 43 -6.71 -9.57 -4.16
C MET A 43 -7.85 -8.57 -4.34
N LEU A 44 -7.96 -7.61 -3.43
CA LEU A 44 -9.01 -6.59 -3.38
C LEU A 44 -10.43 -7.10 -3.04
N TRP A 45 -10.68 -8.42 -3.06
CA TRP A 45 -12.02 -8.97 -2.83
C TRP A 45 -12.63 -8.49 -1.51
N GLY A 46 -11.87 -8.56 -0.41
CA GLY A 46 -12.34 -8.17 0.93
C GLY A 46 -12.55 -6.67 1.15
N VAL A 47 -12.08 -5.82 0.24
CA VAL A 47 -12.16 -4.34 0.36
C VAL A 47 -12.99 -3.70 -0.75
N ARG A 48 -13.46 -4.48 -1.73
CA ARG A 48 -14.23 -3.99 -2.90
C ARG A 48 -15.51 -3.22 -2.54
N THR A 49 -16.09 -3.50 -1.38
CA THR A 49 -17.34 -2.89 -0.90
C THR A 49 -17.13 -1.53 -0.26
N LEU A 50 -15.88 -1.13 0.02
CA LEU A 50 -15.59 0.21 0.54
C LEU A 50 -15.89 1.25 -0.56
N PRO A 51 -16.67 2.32 -0.28
CA PRO A 51 -17.08 3.29 -1.30
C PRO A 51 -15.90 3.94 -2.05
N GLY A 52 -14.82 4.25 -1.34
CA GLY A 52 -13.60 4.78 -1.94
C GLY A 52 -12.93 3.77 -2.87
N VAL A 53 -12.87 2.50 -2.48
CA VAL A 53 -12.29 1.42 -3.31
C VAL A 53 -13.15 1.16 -4.54
N ALA A 54 -14.48 1.12 -4.41
CA ALA A 54 -15.38 0.99 -5.55
C ALA A 54 -15.19 2.12 -6.57
N THR A 55 -14.96 3.35 -6.09
CA THR A 55 -14.65 4.50 -6.94
C THR A 55 -13.29 4.35 -7.62
N MET A 56 -12.27 3.89 -6.89
CA MET A 56 -10.93 3.63 -7.45
C MET A 56 -10.98 2.56 -8.54
N LEU A 57 -11.69 1.46 -8.32
CA LEU A 57 -11.88 0.38 -9.30
C LEU A 57 -12.60 0.87 -10.56
N SER A 58 -13.67 1.65 -10.38
CA SER A 58 -14.44 2.23 -11.48
C SER A 58 -13.59 3.18 -12.33
N ARG A 59 -12.79 4.05 -11.69
CA ARG A 59 -11.84 4.93 -12.38
C ARG A 59 -10.72 4.15 -13.06
N GLY A 60 -10.18 3.14 -12.38
CA GLY A 60 -9.15 2.24 -12.91
C GLY A 60 -9.61 1.57 -14.20
N ARG A 61 -10.87 1.12 -14.25
CA ARG A 61 -11.47 0.54 -15.46
C ARG A 61 -11.48 1.51 -16.65
N ILE A 62 -11.79 2.79 -16.41
CA ILE A 62 -11.79 3.83 -17.45
C ILE A 62 -10.36 4.13 -17.93
N ILE A 63 -9.40 4.26 -16.99
CA ILE A 63 -8.03 4.66 -17.30
C ILE A 63 -7.23 3.54 -17.97
N LEU A 64 -7.38 2.31 -17.47
CA LEU A 64 -6.59 1.17 -17.93
C LEU A 64 -7.25 0.40 -19.08
N GLY A 65 -8.55 0.60 -19.31
CA GLY A 65 -9.31 -0.08 -20.36
C GLY A 65 -9.66 -1.54 -20.05
N TYR A 66 -9.50 -1.99 -18.80
CA TYR A 66 -9.89 -3.33 -18.35
C TYR A 66 -10.34 -3.30 -16.89
N ASP A 67 -11.14 -4.29 -16.48
CA ASP A 67 -11.61 -4.41 -15.10
C ASP A 67 -10.57 -5.14 -14.24
N ILE A 68 -10.03 -4.42 -13.27
CA ILE A 68 -8.96 -4.92 -12.39
C ILE A 68 -9.50 -5.97 -11.42
N LEU A 69 -10.72 -5.77 -10.90
CA LEU A 69 -11.32 -6.70 -9.96
C LEU A 69 -11.66 -8.01 -10.67
N ASP A 70 -12.16 -7.94 -11.90
CA ASP A 70 -12.39 -9.09 -12.76
C ASP A 70 -11.09 -9.87 -13.01
N LEU A 71 -10.01 -9.17 -13.38
CA LEU A 71 -8.69 -9.78 -13.58
C LEU A 71 -8.18 -10.49 -12.30
N CYS A 72 -8.31 -9.86 -11.13
CA CYS A 72 -7.89 -10.46 -9.86
C CYS A 72 -8.72 -11.68 -9.45
N THR A 73 -10.00 -11.74 -9.83
CA THR A 73 -10.94 -12.77 -9.34
C THR A 73 -11.04 -13.96 -10.31
N PHE A 74 -11.05 -13.69 -11.61
CA PHE A 74 -11.32 -14.68 -12.64
C PHE A 74 -10.21 -14.81 -13.69
N GLY A 75 -9.23 -13.89 -13.68
CA GLY A 75 -8.11 -13.93 -14.61
C GLY A 75 -7.10 -15.04 -14.30
N PRO A 76 -6.31 -15.48 -15.30
CA PRO A 76 -5.22 -16.40 -15.06
C PRO A 76 -4.09 -15.70 -14.27
N LEU A 77 -3.46 -16.45 -13.36
CA LEU A 77 -2.42 -15.92 -12.47
C LEU A 77 -1.23 -15.36 -13.25
N GLU A 78 -0.84 -16.03 -14.34
CA GLU A 78 0.29 -15.66 -15.18
C GLU A 78 0.08 -14.26 -15.79
N ARG A 79 -1.15 -13.97 -16.23
CA ARG A 79 -1.52 -12.66 -16.76
C ARG A 79 -1.53 -11.61 -15.65
N LEU A 80 -2.09 -11.94 -14.48
CA LEU A 80 -2.10 -11.04 -13.33
C LEU A 80 -0.67 -10.64 -12.91
N GLN A 81 0.29 -11.56 -13.04
CA GLN A 81 1.70 -11.35 -12.68
C GLN A 81 2.52 -10.60 -13.73
N GLU A 82 2.00 -10.34 -14.94
CA GLU A 82 2.72 -9.48 -15.88
C GLU A 82 2.83 -8.04 -15.31
N PRO A 83 4.00 -7.38 -15.40
CA PRO A 83 4.21 -6.06 -14.78
C PRO A 83 3.16 -5.00 -15.14
N ARG A 84 2.63 -5.03 -16.37
CA ARG A 84 1.58 -4.13 -16.87
C ARG A 84 0.25 -4.25 -16.12
N PHE A 85 -0.02 -5.40 -15.50
CA PHE A 85 -1.23 -5.67 -14.73
C PHE A 85 -0.93 -5.65 -13.22
N ALA A 86 0.19 -6.24 -12.81
CA ALA A 86 0.60 -6.34 -11.42
C ALA A 86 0.83 -4.98 -10.75
N GLN A 87 1.46 -4.03 -11.45
CA GLN A 87 1.75 -2.70 -10.89
C GLN A 87 0.47 -1.90 -10.56
N PRO A 88 -0.52 -1.76 -11.48
CA PRO A 88 -1.80 -1.14 -11.15
C PRO A 88 -2.54 -1.84 -10.00
N VAL A 89 -2.54 -3.17 -9.97
CA VAL A 89 -3.19 -3.96 -8.92
C VAL A 89 -2.57 -3.65 -7.55
N ALA A 90 -1.23 -3.72 -7.45
CA ALA A 90 -0.52 -3.45 -6.21
C ALA A 90 -0.72 -2.00 -5.73
N TYR A 91 -0.73 -1.04 -6.67
CA TYR A 91 -1.00 0.37 -6.36
C TYR A 91 -2.40 0.57 -5.74
N ILE A 92 -3.44 0.02 -6.38
CA ILE A 92 -4.82 0.12 -5.86
C ILE A 92 -4.97 -0.63 -4.54
N ALA A 93 -4.29 -1.77 -4.36
CA ALA A 93 -4.30 -2.48 -3.08
C ALA A 93 -3.71 -1.64 -1.94
N GLY A 94 -2.60 -0.95 -2.19
CA GLY A 94 -2.02 0.01 -1.25
C GLY A 94 -3.00 1.14 -0.88
N LEU A 95 -3.65 1.73 -1.89
CA LEU A 95 -4.66 2.77 -1.64
C LEU A 95 -5.90 2.26 -0.90
N SER A 96 -6.30 1.02 -1.17
CA SER A 96 -7.45 0.38 -0.50
C SER A 96 -7.18 0.16 0.99
N PHE A 97 -5.93 -0.12 1.36
CA PHE A 97 -5.52 -0.18 2.76
C PHE A 97 -5.65 1.18 3.44
N VAL A 98 -5.20 2.26 2.79
CA VAL A 98 -5.37 3.63 3.30
C VAL A 98 -6.84 3.97 3.45
N GLU A 99 -7.69 3.59 2.49
CA GLU A 99 -9.14 3.79 2.57
C GLU A 99 -9.74 3.10 3.81
N LYS A 100 -9.28 1.89 4.11
CA LYS A 100 -9.73 1.12 5.27
C LYS A 100 -9.27 1.71 6.61
N LEU A 101 -8.14 2.42 6.63
CA LEU A 101 -7.61 3.09 7.83
C LEU A 101 -8.24 4.45 8.11
N LYS A 102 -9.03 5.00 7.19
CA LYS A 102 -9.73 6.26 7.44
C LYS A 102 -10.68 6.10 8.65
N PRO A 103 -10.73 7.10 9.55
CA PRO A 103 -11.56 7.07 10.75
C PRO A 103 -13.06 7.11 10.44
#